data_AF-A0A0T6A3K5-F1
#
_entry.id   AF-A0A0T6A3K5-F1
#
_cell.length_a   1.000
_cell.length_b   1.000
_cell.length_c   1.000
_cell.angle_alpha   90.00
_cell.angle_beta   90.00
_cell.angle_gamma   90.00
#
_symmetry.space_group_name_H-M   'P 1'
#
loop_
_entity.id
_entity.type
_entity.pdbx_description
1 polymer ?
#
loop_
_entity_poly.entity_id
_entity_poly.type
_entity_poly.pdbx_seq_one_letter_code
_entity_poly.pdbx_strand_id
1 'polypeptide(L)'
;MNFFDVVFWQNFVSNAAATLIAALVGVPLALWIDRRITQRKERDRRTQLLRLLVETLSENRNMVERISREFREEPARIFFGNVDTSILDSTASMKYELIVDLRINKVVDSLQNYLRLLQRKVALQLEISYSSFRAMADFVQMRRELVDSIVNQCPGLIDQIDRGLEVIRKGLDP
;
A
#
# COMPACT_ATOMS: atom_id res chain seq x y z
N MET A 1 22.42 66.09 -27.69
CA MET A 1 22.17 64.66 -27.38
C MET A 1 21.32 64.61 -26.11
N ASN A 2 19.99 64.56 -26.24
CA ASN A 2 19.09 64.42 -25.09
C ASN A 2 18.94 62.93 -24.79
N PHE A 3 19.95 62.34 -24.16
CA PHE A 3 19.95 60.93 -23.76
C PHE A 3 19.05 60.65 -22.54
N PHE A 4 18.54 61.69 -21.88
CA PHE A 4 17.68 61.62 -20.70
C PHE A 4 16.44 62.47 -20.91
N ASP A 5 15.61 62.08 -21.88
CA ASP A 5 14.27 62.67 -22.04
C ASP A 5 13.40 62.29 -20.82
N VAL A 6 12.62 63.23 -20.31
CA VAL A 6 11.71 63.03 -19.17
C VAL A 6 10.75 61.87 -19.47
N VAL A 7 10.37 61.73 -20.74
CA VAL A 7 9.53 60.65 -21.27
C VAL A 7 10.19 59.27 -21.10
N PHE A 8 11.52 59.17 -21.25
CA PHE A 8 12.25 57.91 -21.06
C PHE A 8 12.22 57.46 -19.60
N TRP A 9 12.51 58.36 -18.65
CA TRP A 9 12.46 58.04 -17.22
C TRP A 9 11.04 57.71 -16.74
N GLN A 10 10.04 58.41 -17.25
CA GLN A 10 8.63 58.14 -16.93
C GLN A 10 8.22 56.74 -17.40
N ASN A 11 8.58 56.35 -18.62
CA ASN A 11 8.28 55.02 -19.15
C ASN A 11 9.09 53.92 -18.45
N PHE A 12 10.38 54.16 -18.16
CA PHE A 12 11.23 53.19 -17.48
C PHE A 12 10.74 52.91 -16.05
N VAL A 13 10.45 53.95 -15.27
CA VAL A 13 9.96 53.79 -13.88
C VAL A 13 8.56 53.19 -13.86
N SER A 14 7.67 53.57 -14.78
CA SER A 14 6.34 52.98 -14.88
C SER A 14 6.40 51.48 -15.20
N ASN A 15 7.24 51.08 -16.17
CA ASN A 15 7.41 49.67 -16.53
C ASN A 15 8.11 48.88 -15.42
N ALA A 16 9.17 49.42 -14.83
CA ALA A 16 9.88 48.77 -13.72
C ALA A 16 8.96 48.61 -12.50
N ALA A 17 8.19 49.63 -12.13
CA ALA A 17 7.23 49.56 -11.02
C ALA A 17 6.11 48.54 -11.31
N ALA A 18 5.59 48.51 -12.54
CA ALA A 18 4.60 47.52 -12.95
C ALA A 18 5.15 46.09 -12.87
N THR A 19 6.37 45.84 -13.33
CA THR A 19 7.03 44.54 -13.23
C THR A 19 7.29 44.16 -11.77
N LEU A 20 7.69 45.12 -10.92
CA LEU A 20 8.00 44.87 -9.51
C LEU A 20 6.73 44.58 -8.70
N ILE A 21 5.63 45.28 -8.97
CA ILE A 21 4.30 44.99 -8.41
C ILE A 21 3.78 43.64 -8.91
N ALA A 22 3.91 43.37 -10.21
CA ALA A 22 3.53 42.09 -10.80
C ALA A 22 4.34 40.92 -10.20
N ALA A 23 5.62 41.11 -9.91
CA ALA A 23 6.46 40.10 -9.26
C ALA A 23 6.08 39.92 -7.78
N LEU A 24 5.89 41.02 -7.04
CA LEU A 24 5.55 40.99 -5.61
C LEU A 24 4.17 40.39 -5.34
N VAL A 25 3.22 40.55 -6.25
CA VAL A 25 1.87 39.97 -6.11
C VAL A 25 1.77 38.64 -6.83
N GLY A 26 2.31 38.54 -8.04
CA GLY A 26 2.20 37.36 -8.89
C GLY A 26 2.93 36.14 -8.34
N VAL A 27 4.15 36.31 -7.81
CA VAL A 27 4.94 35.18 -7.28
C VAL A 27 4.26 34.56 -6.04
N PRO A 28 3.85 35.33 -5.01
CA PRO A 28 3.15 34.76 -3.86
C PRO A 28 1.80 34.12 -4.23
N LEU A 29 1.05 34.71 -5.15
CA LEU A 29 -0.24 34.16 -5.60
C LEU A 29 -0.04 32.83 -6.35
N ALA A 30 0.94 32.77 -7.25
CA ALA A 30 1.30 31.54 -7.96
C ALA A 30 1.75 30.43 -6.99
N LEU A 31 2.60 30.77 -6.02
CA LEU A 31 3.03 29.83 -4.98
C LEU A 31 1.85 29.37 -4.10
N TRP A 32 0.89 30.24 -3.79
CA TRP A 32 -0.29 29.87 -3.01
C TRP A 32 -1.20 28.91 -3.77
N ILE A 33 -1.43 29.16 -5.06
CA ILE A 33 -2.19 28.27 -5.94
C ILE A 33 -1.49 26.92 -6.08
N ASP A 34 -0.18 26.92 -6.33
CA ASP A 34 0.60 25.69 -6.47
C ASP A 34 0.59 24.85 -5.20
N ARG A 35 0.73 25.48 -4.03
CA ARG A 35 0.57 24.81 -2.73
C ARG A 35 -0.81 24.19 -2.57
N ARG A 36 -1.88 24.90 -2.95
CA ARG A 36 -3.26 24.39 -2.87
C ARG A 36 -3.49 23.19 -3.80
N ILE A 37 -2.96 23.24 -5.02
CA ILE A 37 -3.06 22.14 -5.99
C ILE A 37 -2.28 20.92 -5.50
N THR A 38 -1.05 21.14 -5.02
CA THR A 38 -0.18 20.07 -4.50
C THR A 38 -0.80 19.39 -3.30
N GLN A 39 -1.37 20.15 -2.36
CA GLN A 39 -2.09 19.58 -1.21
C GLN A 39 -3.31 18.74 -1.62
N ARG A 40 -4.05 19.16 -2.65
CA ARG A 40 -5.19 18.37 -3.17
C ARG A 40 -4.71 17.08 -3.83
N LYS A 41 -3.72 17.16 -4.72
CA LYS A 41 -3.13 15.98 -5.36
C LYS A 41 -2.60 14.97 -4.35
N GLU A 42 -1.96 15.45 -3.29
CA GLU A 42 -1.44 14.58 -2.23
C GLU A 42 -2.57 13.89 -1.44
N ARG A 43 -3.65 14.62 -1.13
CA ARG A 43 -4.84 14.03 -0.49
C ARG A 43 -5.52 13.00 -1.39
N ASP A 44 -5.65 13.28 -2.68
CA ASP A 44 -6.27 12.37 -3.65
C ASP A 44 -5.42 11.11 -3.81
N ARG A 45 -4.10 11.27 -3.97
CA ARG A 45 -3.13 10.16 -4.05
C ARG A 45 -3.18 9.30 -2.80
N ARG A 46 -3.19 9.92 -1.61
CA ARG A 46 -3.30 9.22 -0.33
C ARG A 46 -4.60 8.42 -0.24
N THR A 47 -5.72 9.02 -0.61
CA THR A 47 -7.03 8.36 -0.60
C THR A 47 -7.07 7.17 -1.56
N GLN A 48 -6.52 7.31 -2.77
CA GLN A 48 -6.42 6.23 -3.74
C GLN A 48 -5.58 5.05 -3.20
N LEU A 49 -4.42 5.33 -2.61
CA LEU A 49 -3.55 4.29 -2.04
C LEU A 49 -4.20 3.56 -0.87
N LEU A 50 -4.89 4.29 0.03
CA LEU A 50 -5.62 3.67 1.13
C LEU A 50 -6.77 2.79 0.63
N ARG A 51 -7.48 3.20 -0.43
CA ARG A 51 -8.53 2.37 -1.05
C ARG A 51 -7.95 1.09 -1.65
N LEU A 52 -6.84 1.18 -2.37
CA LEU A 52 -6.14 0.02 -2.92
C LEU A 52 -5.67 -0.93 -1.81
N LEU A 53 -5.13 -0.41 -0.70
CA LEU A 53 -4.76 -1.23 0.45
C LEU A 53 -5.95 -1.96 1.06
N VAL A 54 -7.11 -1.30 1.18
CA VAL A 54 -8.34 -1.93 1.66
C VAL A 54 -8.80 -3.04 0.72
N GLU A 55 -8.78 -2.79 -0.59
CA GLU A 55 -9.15 -3.76 -1.61
C GLU A 55 -8.25 -5.00 -1.55
N THR A 56 -6.93 -4.82 -1.62
CA THR A 56 -5.96 -5.92 -1.55
C THR A 56 -6.07 -6.70 -0.24
N LEU A 57 -6.23 -6.03 0.91
CA LEU A 57 -6.41 -6.72 2.18
C LEU A 57 -7.73 -7.51 2.23
N SER A 58 -8.81 -6.99 1.65
CA SER A 58 -10.09 -7.69 1.55
C SER A 58 -10.00 -8.93 0.64
N GLU A 59 -9.30 -8.82 -0.48
CA GLU A 59 -9.05 -9.96 -1.37
C GLU A 59 -8.20 -11.03 -0.68
N ASN A 60 -7.14 -10.62 0.01
CA ASN A 60 -6.30 -11.51 0.79
C ASN A 60 -7.06 -12.19 1.92
N ARG A 61 -7.96 -11.49 2.61
CA ARG A 61 -8.86 -12.10 3.61
C ARG A 61 -9.65 -13.25 3.00
N ASN A 62 -10.30 -13.01 1.86
CA ASN A 62 -11.09 -14.01 1.15
C ASN A 62 -10.21 -15.19 0.69
N MET A 63 -8.98 -14.92 0.24
CA MET A 63 -8.01 -15.95 -0.13
C MET A 63 -7.60 -16.80 1.07
N VAL A 64 -7.28 -16.19 2.22
CA VAL A 64 -6.92 -16.90 3.45
C VAL A 64 -8.09 -17.78 3.92
N GLU A 65 -9.31 -17.27 3.83
CA GLU A 65 -10.51 -18.03 4.16
C GLU A 65 -10.71 -19.23 3.22
N ARG A 66 -10.50 -19.03 1.91
CA ARG A 66 -10.55 -20.09 0.92
C ARG A 66 -9.49 -21.16 1.16
N ILE A 67 -8.24 -20.76 1.42
CA ILE A 67 -7.13 -21.65 1.80
C ILE A 67 -7.52 -22.49 3.03
N SER A 68 -8.03 -21.84 4.07
CA SER A 68 -8.44 -22.53 5.30
C SER A 68 -9.57 -23.52 5.05
N ARG A 69 -10.51 -23.20 4.17
CA ARG A 69 -11.66 -24.04 3.85
C ARG A 69 -11.23 -25.26 3.03
N GLU A 70 -10.49 -25.04 1.95
CA GLU A 70 -10.01 -26.10 1.06
C GLU A 70 -9.12 -27.09 1.81
N PHE A 71 -8.22 -26.63 2.69
CA PHE A 71 -7.40 -27.55 3.48
C PHE A 71 -8.15 -28.30 4.59
N ARG A 72 -9.27 -27.75 5.09
CA ARG A 72 -10.13 -28.46 6.07
C ARG A 72 -10.99 -29.53 5.41
N GLU A 73 -11.55 -29.21 4.24
CA GLU A 73 -12.43 -30.11 3.50
C GLU A 73 -11.63 -31.21 2.78
N GLU A 74 -10.51 -30.85 2.17
CA GLU A 74 -9.69 -31.76 1.37
C GLU A 74 -8.18 -31.59 1.71
N PRO A 75 -7.70 -32.11 2.86
CA PRO A 75 -6.29 -31.97 3.27
C PRO A 75 -5.30 -32.57 2.26
N ALA A 76 -5.78 -33.54 1.47
CA ALA A 76 -5.03 -34.23 0.44
C ALA A 76 -4.99 -33.47 -0.90
N ARG A 77 -5.73 -32.36 -1.05
CA ARG A 77 -5.72 -31.54 -2.26
C ARG A 77 -4.54 -30.58 -2.31
N ILE A 78 -4.07 -30.30 -3.52
CA ILE A 78 -3.05 -29.29 -3.79
C ILE A 78 -3.78 -27.96 -3.99
N PHE A 79 -3.40 -26.96 -3.20
CA PHE A 79 -3.95 -25.62 -3.33
C PHE A 79 -3.15 -24.83 -4.36
N PHE A 80 -3.84 -24.34 -5.40
CA PHE A 80 -3.26 -23.46 -6.41
C PHE A 80 -3.82 -22.05 -6.21
N GLY A 81 -3.14 -21.26 -5.39
CA GLY A 81 -3.50 -19.87 -5.19
C GLY A 81 -2.36 -19.08 -4.57
N ASN A 82 -2.34 -17.79 -4.87
CA ASN A 82 -1.34 -16.86 -4.38
C ASN A 82 -2.04 -15.77 -3.57
N VAL A 83 -1.40 -15.41 -2.46
CA VAL A 83 -1.77 -14.23 -1.68
C VAL A 83 -1.09 -13.03 -2.33
N ASP A 84 -1.85 -11.97 -2.63
CA ASP A 84 -1.28 -10.79 -3.27
C ASP A 84 -0.57 -9.91 -2.23
N THR A 85 0.75 -9.83 -2.33
CA THR A 85 1.59 -8.97 -1.50
C THR A 85 2.17 -7.78 -2.27
N SER A 86 1.87 -7.65 -3.57
CA SER A 86 2.50 -6.67 -4.46
C SER A 86 2.22 -5.21 -4.06
N ILE A 87 0.98 -4.90 -3.69
CA ILE A 87 0.60 -3.56 -3.21
C ILE A 87 1.20 -3.27 -1.85
N LEU A 88 1.24 -4.25 -0.94
CA LEU A 88 1.88 -4.10 0.38
C LEU A 88 3.40 -3.87 0.25
N ASP A 89 4.03 -4.52 -0.71
CA ASP A 89 5.46 -4.41 -0.99
C ASP A 89 5.80 -3.08 -1.67
N SER A 90 5.04 -2.69 -2.70
CA SER A 90 5.26 -1.43 -3.42
C SER A 90 4.94 -0.19 -2.58
N THR A 91 4.06 -0.31 -1.59
CA THR A 91 3.73 0.79 -0.67
C THR A 91 4.54 0.76 0.63
N ALA A 92 5.46 -0.19 0.81
CA ALA A 92 6.19 -0.36 2.06
C ALA A 92 7.03 0.85 2.48
N SER A 93 7.64 1.56 1.52
CA SER A 93 8.40 2.79 1.78
C SER A 93 7.48 4.00 1.99
N MET A 94 6.37 4.07 1.26
CA MET A 94 5.45 5.19 1.28
C MET A 94 4.44 5.14 2.44
N LYS A 95 4.19 3.98 3.04
CA LYS A 95 3.15 3.84 4.07
C LYS A 95 3.38 4.75 5.28
N TYR A 96 4.63 5.01 5.65
CA TYR A 96 4.97 5.93 6.76
C TYR A 96 4.65 7.39 6.44
N GLU A 97 4.63 7.78 5.16
CA GLU A 97 4.22 9.09 4.69
C GLU A 97 2.69 9.18 4.56
N LEU A 98 2.06 8.09 4.13
CA LEU A 98 0.63 8.00 3.87
C LEU A 98 -0.22 7.73 5.11
N ILE A 99 0.36 7.07 6.10
CA ILE A 99 -0.33 6.63 7.31
C ILE A 99 0.45 7.24 8.47
N VAL A 100 0.00 8.42 8.90
CA VAL A 100 0.64 9.18 10.00
C VAL A 100 0.58 8.40 11.32
N ASP A 101 -0.42 7.55 11.51
CA ASP A 101 -0.53 6.73 12.72
C ASP A 101 0.37 5.49 12.62
N LEU A 102 1.48 5.53 13.39
CA LEU A 102 2.46 4.46 13.52
C LEU A 102 1.85 3.11 13.92
N ARG A 103 0.73 3.09 14.65
CA ARG A 103 0.06 1.83 15.05
C ARG A 103 -0.47 1.09 13.83
N ILE A 104 -1.01 1.83 12.87
CA ILE A 104 -1.54 1.28 11.63
C ILE A 104 -0.40 0.70 10.79
N ASN A 105 0.72 1.43 10.68
CA ASN A 105 1.91 0.92 9.97
C ASN A 105 2.42 -0.39 10.57
N LYS A 106 2.48 -0.48 11.91
CA LYS A 106 2.87 -1.71 12.61
C LYS A 106 1.92 -2.87 12.30
N VAL A 107 0.61 -2.61 12.21
CA VAL A 107 -0.38 -3.63 11.82
C VAL A 107 -0.15 -4.07 10.37
N VAL A 108 0.04 -3.13 9.44
CA VAL A 108 0.33 -3.43 8.03
C VAL A 108 1.62 -4.24 7.88
N ASP A 109 2.68 -3.90 8.62
CA ASP A 109 3.94 -4.65 8.67
C ASP A 109 3.73 -6.09 9.16
N SER A 110 2.97 -6.26 10.24
CA SER A 110 2.66 -7.59 10.76
C SER A 110 1.88 -8.42 9.74
N LEU A 111 0.85 -7.84 9.10
CA LEU A 111 0.06 -8.48 8.06
C LEU A 111 0.91 -8.90 6.87
N GLN A 112 1.78 -8.02 6.38
CA GLN A 112 2.71 -8.30 5.29
C GLN A 112 3.60 -9.51 5.63
N ASN A 113 4.14 -9.57 6.85
CA ASN A 113 4.95 -10.70 7.30
C ASN A 113 4.14 -12.01 7.38
N TYR A 114 2.93 -11.98 7.93
CA TYR A 114 2.09 -13.18 8.01
C TYR A 114 1.65 -13.69 6.64
N LEU A 115 1.27 -12.80 5.72
CA LEU A 115 0.88 -13.16 4.36
C LEU A 115 2.05 -13.78 3.59
N ARG A 116 3.27 -13.24 3.75
CA ARG A 116 4.49 -13.84 3.18
C ARG A 116 4.80 -15.21 3.77
N LEU A 117 4.64 -15.39 5.08
CA LEU A 117 4.82 -16.69 5.72
C LEU A 117 3.80 -17.72 5.21
N LEU A 118 2.53 -17.33 5.06
CA LEU A 118 1.50 -18.17 4.48
C LEU A 118 1.83 -18.55 3.03
N GLN A 119 2.19 -17.57 2.19
CA GLN A 119 2.58 -17.79 0.80
C GLN A 119 3.76 -18.78 0.71
N ARG A 120 4.77 -18.63 1.57
CA ARG A 120 5.91 -19.55 1.62
C ARG A 120 5.48 -20.97 2.01
N LYS A 121 4.56 -21.13 2.95
CA LYS A 121 4.03 -22.45 3.34
C LYS A 121 3.23 -23.11 2.20
N VAL A 122 2.40 -22.34 1.50
CA VAL A 122 1.64 -22.83 0.33
C VAL A 122 2.61 -23.25 -0.79
N ALA A 123 3.64 -22.45 -1.06
CA ALA A 123 4.66 -22.78 -2.05
C ALA A 123 5.44 -24.07 -1.67
N LEU A 124 5.80 -24.23 -0.41
CA LEU A 124 6.48 -25.43 0.08
C LEU A 124 5.57 -26.67 0.01
N GLN A 125 4.26 -26.51 0.19
CA GLN A 125 3.29 -27.58 -0.01
C GLN A 125 3.23 -28.05 -1.47
N LEU A 126 3.31 -27.11 -2.42
CA LEU A 126 3.42 -27.42 -3.85
C LEU A 126 4.72 -28.16 -4.14
N GLU A 127 5.85 -27.67 -3.66
CA GLU A 127 7.17 -28.30 -3.85
C GLU A 127 7.20 -29.74 -3.33
N ILE A 128 6.72 -29.99 -2.10
CA ILE A 128 6.57 -31.33 -1.52
C ILE A 128 5.72 -32.24 -2.41
N SER A 129 4.63 -31.69 -2.96
CA SER A 129 3.70 -32.46 -3.80
C SER A 129 4.29 -32.81 -5.17
N TYR A 130 5.30 -32.07 -5.64
CA TYR A 130 6.03 -32.37 -6.87
C TYR A 130 7.27 -33.25 -6.65
N SER A 131 7.91 -33.18 -5.47
CA SER A 131 9.12 -33.96 -5.16
C SER A 131 8.85 -35.44 -4.82
N SER A 132 7.58 -35.84 -4.68
CA SER A 132 7.11 -37.11 -4.13
C SER A 132 7.31 -38.36 -5.01
N PHE A 133 8.29 -38.39 -5.92
CA PHE A 133 8.63 -39.62 -6.66
C PHE A 133 9.64 -40.54 -5.94
N ARG A 134 10.23 -40.15 -4.78
CA ARG A 134 11.33 -40.93 -4.15
C ARG A 134 11.25 -41.26 -2.65
N ALA A 135 10.34 -40.71 -1.85
CA ALA A 135 10.19 -41.08 -0.42
C ALA A 135 8.76 -40.82 0.09
N MET A 136 7.90 -41.84 0.09
CA MET A 136 6.45 -41.62 0.23
C MET A 136 5.98 -41.37 1.68
N ALA A 137 6.62 -41.95 2.69
CA ALA A 137 6.11 -41.93 4.07
C ALA A 137 6.42 -40.61 4.81
N ASP A 138 7.68 -40.21 4.84
CA ASP A 138 8.14 -39.00 5.56
C ASP A 138 7.51 -37.72 4.96
N PHE A 139 7.32 -37.68 3.65
CA PHE A 139 6.72 -36.53 2.97
C PHE A 139 5.21 -36.41 3.22
N VAL A 140 4.49 -37.52 3.38
CA VAL A 140 3.06 -37.50 3.74
C VAL A 140 2.88 -36.94 5.15
N GLN A 141 3.73 -37.33 6.10
CA GLN A 141 3.70 -36.78 7.46
C GLN A 141 4.06 -35.29 7.47
N MET A 142 5.16 -34.90 6.83
CA MET A 142 5.60 -33.51 6.74
C MET A 142 4.53 -32.62 6.07
N ARG A 143 3.86 -33.13 5.03
CA ARG A 143 2.75 -32.43 4.38
C ARG A 143 1.59 -32.23 5.35
N ARG A 144 1.20 -33.26 6.11
CA ARG A 144 0.10 -33.18 7.07
C ARG A 144 0.37 -32.12 8.14
N GLU A 145 1.57 -32.15 8.72
CA GLU A 145 2.01 -31.16 9.71
C GLU A 145 1.99 -29.73 9.14
N LEU A 146 2.41 -29.57 7.88
CA LEU A 146 2.38 -28.28 7.20
C LEU A 146 0.94 -27.78 6.97
N VAL A 147 0.06 -28.64 6.48
CA VAL A 147 -1.36 -28.32 6.26
C VAL A 147 -2.04 -27.95 7.58
N ASP A 148 -1.83 -28.73 8.64
CA ASP A 148 -2.36 -28.45 9.96
C ASP A 148 -1.83 -27.10 10.50
N SER A 149 -0.55 -26.82 10.29
CA SER A 149 0.05 -25.53 10.65
C SER A 149 -0.57 -24.35 9.90
N ILE A 150 -0.91 -24.52 8.61
CA ILE A 150 -1.61 -23.49 7.81
C ILE A 150 -3.01 -23.27 8.36
N VAL A 151 -3.79 -24.36 8.50
CA VAL A 151 -5.19 -24.32 8.95
C VAL A 151 -5.33 -23.69 10.34
N ASN A 152 -4.38 -23.96 11.24
CA ASN A 152 -4.39 -23.39 12.59
C ASN A 152 -4.00 -21.91 12.62
N GLN A 153 -3.25 -21.41 11.64
CA GLN A 153 -2.82 -20.01 11.57
C GLN A 153 -3.83 -19.10 10.84
N CYS A 154 -4.60 -19.65 9.89
CA CYS A 154 -5.56 -18.90 9.08
C CYS A 154 -6.57 -18.07 9.92
N PRO A 155 -7.21 -18.60 11.00
CA PRO A 155 -8.18 -17.83 11.77
C PRO A 155 -7.57 -16.58 12.43
N GLY A 156 -6.38 -16.72 13.02
CA GLY A 156 -5.68 -15.59 13.63
C GLY A 156 -5.26 -14.55 12.60
N LEU A 157 -4.89 -14.98 11.39
CA LEU A 157 -4.58 -14.07 10.29
C LEU A 157 -5.82 -13.32 9.79
N ILE A 158 -6.97 -13.99 9.66
CA ILE A 158 -8.24 -13.35 9.28
C ILE A 158 -8.60 -12.25 10.28
N ASP A 159 -8.54 -12.55 11.59
CA ASP A 159 -8.81 -11.59 12.65
C ASP A 159 -7.84 -10.39 12.62
N GLN A 160 -6.56 -10.61 12.31
CA GLN A 160 -5.62 -9.51 12.11
C GLN A 160 -5.93 -8.68 10.86
N ILE A 161 -6.34 -9.31 9.75
CA ILE A 161 -6.72 -8.60 8.53
C ILE A 161 -7.96 -7.76 8.80
N ASP A 162 -8.96 -8.30 9.50
CA ASP A 162 -10.18 -7.60 9.86
C ASP A 162 -9.91 -6.38 10.74
N ARG A 163 -9.04 -6.53 11.76
CA ARG A 163 -8.56 -5.37 12.55
C ARG A 163 -7.81 -4.35 11.71
N GLY A 164 -6.94 -4.79 10.80
CA GLY A 164 -6.21 -3.90 9.90
C GLY A 164 -7.15 -3.11 8.98
N LEU A 165 -8.16 -3.78 8.42
CA LEU A 165 -9.20 -3.17 7.59
C LEU A 165 -10.01 -2.13 8.36
N GLU A 166 -10.45 -2.45 9.59
CA GLU A 166 -11.19 -1.50 10.43
C GLU A 166 -10.38 -0.24 10.69
N VAL A 167 -9.10 -0.40 11.02
CA VAL A 167 -8.18 0.70 11.31
C VAL A 167 -7.90 1.56 10.08
N ILE A 168 -7.69 0.95 8.91
CA ILE A 168 -7.46 1.69 7.66
C ILE A 168 -8.74 2.40 7.20
N ARG A 169 -9.91 1.79 7.36
CA ARG A 169 -11.21 2.42 7.06
C ARG A 169 -11.48 3.64 7.92
N LYS A 170 -11.17 3.60 9.22
CA LYS A 170 -11.23 4.79 10.09
C LYS A 170 -10.30 5.90 9.62
N GLY A 171 -9.19 5.57 8.94
CA GLY A 171 -8.30 6.55 8.32
C GLY A 171 -8.77 7.11 6.98
N LEU A 172 -9.78 6.49 6.35
CA LEU A 172 -10.39 6.94 5.09
C LEU A 172 -11.53 7.94 5.30
N ASP A 173 -12.14 7.98 6.49
CA ASP A 173 -13.17 8.94 6.90
C ASP A 173 -12.53 10.02 7.80
N PRO A 174 -11.96 11.11 7.23
CA PRO A 174 -11.36 12.22 7.98
C PRO A 174 -12.39 13.10 8.71
#